data_AF-A0A925VCX3-F1
#
_entry.id   AF-A0A925VCX3-F1
#
_cell.length_a   1.000
_cell.length_b   1.000
_cell.length_c   1.000
_cell.angle_alpha   90.00
_cell.angle_beta   90.00
_cell.angle_gamma   90.00
#
_symmetry.space_group_name_H-M   'P 1'
#
loop_
_entity.id
_entity.type
_entity.pdbx_description
1 polymer ?
#
loop_
_entity_poly.entity_id
_entity_poly.type
_entity_poly.pdbx_seq_one_letter_code
_entity_poly.pdbx_strand_id
1 'polypeptide(L)'
;LPGVLVVGGPRFELEPEAATRLCAAWADAGVLAAVDTPWPLVVLVDDVDEAAHRLRDLLWVTFTRSNPAHDVHGVGAQIVHKHWGCAGALVIDARRKPHHAPPLIEDDAAVRRVESLAVHGGPLHGLF
;
A
#
# COMPACT_ATOMS: atom_id res chain seq x y z
N LEU A 1 2.11 10.14 -8.07
CA LEU A 1 1.39 9.71 -9.29
C LEU A 1 0.05 10.44 -9.30
N PRO A 2 -0.34 11.15 -10.37
CA PRO A 2 -1.65 11.81 -10.42
C PRO A 2 -2.78 10.79 -10.27
N GLY A 3 -3.86 11.15 -9.56
CA GLY A 3 -5.02 10.28 -9.40
C GLY A 3 -4.92 9.21 -8.31
N VAL A 4 -3.79 9.12 -7.60
CA VAL A 4 -3.60 8.16 -6.50
C VAL A 4 -3.36 8.87 -5.17
N LEU A 5 -4.22 8.59 -4.19
CA LEU A 5 -4.10 9.07 -2.82
C LEU A 5 -3.60 7.93 -1.90
N VAL A 6 -2.54 8.18 -1.13
CA VAL A 6 -2.06 7.24 -0.11
C VAL A 6 -2.59 7.69 1.24
N VAL A 7 -3.18 6.78 2.00
CA VAL A 7 -3.78 7.06 3.31
C VAL A 7 -3.21 6.12 4.35
N GLY A 8 -2.79 6.66 5.49
CA GLY A 8 -2.34 5.88 6.63
C GLY A 8 -3.51 5.24 7.37
N GLY A 9 -3.40 3.95 7.68
CA GLY A 9 -4.39 3.20 8.44
C GLY A 9 -3.81 2.63 9.73
N PRO A 10 -4.67 2.25 10.68
CA PRO A 10 -4.25 1.50 11.85
C PRO A 10 -3.76 0.11 11.45
N ARG A 11 -2.90 -0.50 12.28
CA ARG A 11 -2.41 -1.88 12.04
C ARG A 11 -3.59 -2.82 11.78
N PHE A 12 -3.49 -3.61 10.71
CA PHE A 12 -4.56 -4.52 10.30
C PHE A 12 -5.02 -5.45 11.43
N GLU A 13 -4.09 -5.96 12.24
CA GLU A 13 -4.37 -6.82 13.39
C GLU A 13 -5.33 -6.20 14.43
N LEU A 14 -5.23 -4.88 14.62
CA LEU A 14 -6.05 -4.16 15.60
C LEU A 14 -7.41 -3.80 15.01
N GLU A 15 -7.44 -3.49 13.72
CA GLU A 15 -8.66 -3.12 13.01
C GLU A 15 -8.71 -3.72 11.59
N PRO A 16 -9.11 -5.00 11.46
CA PRO A 16 -9.19 -5.66 10.16
C PRO A 16 -10.16 -4.94 9.21
N GLU A 17 -11.28 -4.44 9.75
CA GLU A 17 -12.36 -3.78 8.99
C GLU A 17 -12.12 -2.28 8.73
N ALA A 18 -10.91 -1.75 8.95
CA ALA A 18 -10.67 -0.31 8.80
C ALA A 18 -10.95 0.20 7.38
N ALA A 19 -10.60 -0.55 6.33
CA ALA A 19 -10.89 -0.17 4.95
C ALA A 19 -12.40 -0.09 4.67
N THR A 20 -13.17 -1.08 5.15
CA THR A 20 -14.64 -1.10 5.07
C THR A 20 -15.25 0.12 5.78
N ARG A 21 -14.82 0.39 7.03
CA ARG A 21 -15.31 1.54 7.81
C ARG A 21 -14.95 2.87 7.18
N LEU A 22 -13.74 3.00 6.63
CA LEU A 22 -13.29 4.19 5.91
C LEU A 22 -14.21 4.46 4.71
N CYS A 23 -14.48 3.44 3.90
CA CYS A 23 -15.37 3.56 2.75
C CYS A 23 -16.79 3.97 3.15
N ALA A 24 -17.33 3.40 4.23
CA ALA A 24 -18.65 3.76 4.75
C ALA A 24 -18.70 5.20 5.24
N ALA A 25 -17.73 5.61 6.07
CA ALA A 25 -17.65 6.97 6.58
C ALA A 25 -17.49 8.01 5.47
N TRP A 26 -16.70 7.70 4.43
CA TRP A 26 -16.54 8.56 3.26
C TRP A 26 -17.81 8.63 2.40
N ALA A 27 -18.53 7.53 2.25
CA ALA A 27 -19.81 7.53 1.55
C ALA A 27 -20.83 8.42 2.28
N ASP A 28 -20.96 8.26 3.60
CA ASP A 28 -21.88 9.04 4.43
C ASP A 28 -21.54 10.54 4.44
N ALA A 29 -20.24 10.86 4.44
CA ALA A 29 -19.75 12.24 4.44
C ALA A 29 -19.65 12.87 3.03
N GLY A 30 -19.93 12.12 1.96
CA GLY A 30 -19.75 12.59 0.58
C GLY A 30 -18.29 12.80 0.16
N VAL A 31 -17.33 12.23 0.89
CA VAL A 31 -15.89 12.32 0.62
C VAL A 31 -15.51 11.29 -0.43
N LEU A 32 -14.89 11.73 -1.53
CA LEU A 32 -14.49 10.85 -2.65
C LEU A 32 -15.63 9.95 -3.15
N ALA A 33 -16.89 10.39 -3.00
CA ALA A 33 -18.10 9.60 -3.28
C ALA A 33 -18.58 9.70 -4.73
N ALA A 34 -17.87 10.47 -5.57
CA ALA A 34 -18.17 10.67 -6.98
C ALA A 34 -17.05 10.13 -7.86
N VAL A 35 -17.41 9.63 -9.05
CA VAL A 35 -16.48 8.99 -10.01
C VAL A 35 -15.47 9.97 -10.61
N ASP A 36 -15.79 11.26 -10.65
CA ASP A 36 -14.96 12.35 -11.19
C ASP A 36 -14.03 12.97 -10.13
N THR A 37 -13.90 12.33 -8.97
CA THR A 37 -12.94 12.71 -7.95
C THR A 37 -11.51 12.82 -8.51
N PRO A 38 -10.69 13.80 -8.07
CA PRO A 38 -9.28 13.87 -8.46
C PRO A 38 -8.45 12.68 -7.95
N TRP A 39 -9.00 11.85 -7.06
CA TRP A 39 -8.35 10.68 -6.47
C TRP A 39 -9.20 9.41 -6.65
N PRO A 40 -9.31 8.89 -7.88
CA PRO A 40 -10.12 7.70 -8.17
C PRO A 40 -9.54 6.43 -7.53
N LEU A 41 -8.25 6.41 -7.19
CA LEU A 41 -7.59 5.31 -6.50
C LEU A 41 -7.04 5.78 -5.16
N VAL A 42 -7.36 5.03 -4.11
CA VAL A 42 -6.84 5.21 -2.76
C VAL A 42 -6.12 3.93 -2.35
N VAL A 43 -4.94 4.07 -1.76
CA VAL A 43 -4.20 2.94 -1.16
C VAL A 43 -4.08 3.18 0.33
N LEU A 44 -4.67 2.29 1.13
CA LEU A 44 -4.56 2.28 2.58
C LEU A 44 -3.31 1.51 3.00
N VAL A 45 -2.41 2.14 3.75
CA VAL A 45 -1.08 1.59 4.10
C VAL A 45 -0.77 1.76 5.58
N ASP A 46 0.22 1.03 6.09
CA ASP A 46 0.73 1.24 7.46
C ASP A 46 1.61 2.50 7.56
N ASP A 47 2.40 2.79 6.52
CA ASP A 47 3.35 3.90 6.46
C ASP A 47 3.20 4.65 5.13
N VAL A 48 2.78 5.91 5.23
CA VAL A 48 2.52 6.77 4.06
C VAL A 48 3.83 7.21 3.40
N ASP A 49 4.87 7.46 4.20
CA ASP A 49 6.15 7.93 3.70
C ASP A 49 6.85 6.82 2.92
N GLU A 50 6.82 5.58 3.42
CA GLU A 50 7.32 4.40 2.69
C GLU A 50 6.64 4.26 1.31
N ALA A 51 5.30 4.28 1.32
CA ALA A 51 4.53 4.04 0.11
C ALA A 51 4.56 5.20 -0.90
N ALA A 52 4.64 6.45 -0.43
CA ALA A 52 4.61 7.63 -1.30
C ALA A 52 6.00 8.06 -1.82
N HIS A 53 7.09 7.51 -1.28
CA HIS A 53 8.45 7.96 -1.57
C HIS A 53 8.84 7.87 -3.06
N ARG A 54 8.65 6.71 -3.70
CA ARG A 54 8.88 6.51 -5.14
C ARG A 54 7.79 5.63 -5.73
N LEU A 55 7.58 5.73 -7.04
CA LEU A 55 6.63 4.87 -7.76
C LEU A 55 6.89 3.38 -7.50
N ARG A 56 8.15 2.94 -7.50
CA ARG A 56 8.48 1.54 -7.21
C ARG A 56 8.04 1.11 -5.81
N ASP A 57 8.13 2.01 -4.83
CA ASP A 57 7.82 1.73 -3.43
C ASP A 57 6.29 1.64 -3.28
N LEU A 58 5.53 2.55 -3.93
CA LEU A 58 4.07 2.46 -4.07
C LEU A 58 3.62 1.13 -4.68
N LEU A 59 4.21 0.75 -5.83
CA LEU A 59 3.87 -0.49 -6.53
C LEU A 59 4.18 -1.72 -5.65
N TRP A 60 5.34 -1.73 -5.02
CA TRP A 60 5.76 -2.80 -4.12
C TRP A 60 4.79 -2.94 -2.95
N VAL A 61 4.55 -1.87 -2.19
CA VAL A 61 3.64 -1.89 -1.03
C VAL A 61 2.24 -2.33 -1.45
N THR A 62 1.69 -1.72 -2.51
CA THR A 62 0.32 -2.00 -2.96
C THR A 62 0.16 -3.46 -3.36
N PHE A 63 0.98 -3.95 -4.29
CA PHE A 63 0.73 -5.23 -4.95
C PHE A 63 1.35 -6.45 -4.25
N THR A 64 2.27 -6.25 -3.29
CA THR A 64 2.78 -7.36 -2.47
C THR A 64 2.03 -7.55 -1.16
N ARG A 65 1.19 -6.59 -0.76
CA ARG A 65 0.43 -6.62 0.49
C ARG A 65 -1.10 -6.65 0.30
N SER A 66 -1.59 -6.69 -0.94
CA SER A 66 -3.03 -6.80 -1.24
C SER A 66 -3.38 -8.10 -1.93
N ASN A 67 -4.46 -8.75 -1.49
CA ASN A 67 -5.17 -9.81 -2.18
C ASN A 67 -6.41 -9.21 -2.86
N PRO A 68 -6.50 -9.19 -4.22
CA PRO A 68 -7.62 -8.57 -4.92
C PRO A 68 -9.03 -9.03 -4.51
N ALA A 69 -9.16 -10.26 -3.99
CA ALA A 69 -10.46 -10.79 -3.55
C ALA A 69 -10.91 -10.27 -2.18
N HIS A 70 -9.96 -9.85 -1.33
CA HIS A 70 -10.23 -9.49 0.07
C HIS A 70 -9.96 -8.01 0.39
N ASP A 71 -9.03 -7.39 -0.34
CA ASP A 71 -8.47 -6.09 -0.01
C ASP A 71 -8.92 -4.97 -0.98
N VAL A 72 -9.90 -5.25 -1.84
CA VAL A 72 -10.47 -4.26 -2.76
C VAL A 72 -11.83 -3.82 -2.24
N HIS A 73 -11.92 -2.53 -1.92
CA HIS A 73 -13.10 -1.86 -1.39
C HIS A 73 -13.44 -0.65 -2.26
N GLY A 74 -14.54 0.02 -1.99
CA GLY A 74 -14.87 1.26 -2.68
C GLY A 74 -15.92 2.09 -1.96
N VAL A 75 -15.81 3.40 -2.14
CA VAL A 75 -16.77 4.36 -1.59
C VAL A 75 -18.09 4.21 -2.34
N GLY A 76 -19.18 3.91 -1.61
CA GLY A 76 -20.47 3.59 -2.24
C GLY A 76 -20.44 2.29 -3.05
N ALA A 77 -19.69 1.27 -2.57
CA ALA A 77 -19.62 -0.04 -3.20
C ALA A 77 -21.00 -0.74 -3.25
N GLN A 78 -21.29 -1.38 -4.37
CA GLN A 78 -22.56 -2.06 -4.64
C GLN A 78 -22.40 -3.16 -5.69
N ILE A 79 -23.36 -4.09 -5.72
CA ILE A 79 -23.46 -5.11 -6.76
C ILE A 79 -24.70 -4.82 -7.62
N VAL A 80 -24.49 -4.52 -8.89
CA VAL A 80 -25.56 -4.26 -9.87
C VAL A 80 -25.51 -5.35 -10.94
N HIS A 81 -26.55 -6.17 -11.05
CA HIS A 81 -26.60 -7.29 -11.99
C HIS A 81 -25.36 -8.20 -11.97
N LYS A 82 -24.91 -8.60 -10.76
CA LYS A 82 -23.69 -9.41 -10.52
C LYS A 82 -22.35 -8.71 -10.82
N HIS A 83 -22.37 -7.42 -11.17
CA HIS A 83 -21.16 -6.62 -11.32
C HIS A 83 -20.92 -5.86 -10.03
N TRP A 84 -19.77 -6.11 -9.40
CA TRP A 84 -19.31 -5.29 -8.30
C TRP A 84 -18.71 -3.99 -8.84
N GLY A 85 -18.97 -2.89 -8.16
CA GLY A 85 -18.36 -1.60 -8.43
C GLY A 85 -18.59 -0.62 -7.28
N CYS A 86 -18.08 0.60 -7.42
CA CYS A 86 -18.26 1.69 -6.47
C CYS A 86 -18.59 3.00 -7.20
N ALA A 87 -19.39 3.85 -6.56
CA ALA A 87 -19.77 5.15 -7.12
C ALA A 87 -18.66 6.21 -6.96
N GLY A 88 -17.80 6.03 -5.96
CA GLY A 88 -16.65 6.87 -5.67
C GLY A 88 -15.32 6.15 -5.84
N ALA A 89 -14.32 6.59 -5.07
CA ALA A 89 -12.96 6.06 -5.16
C ALA A 89 -12.87 4.57 -4.84
N LEU A 90 -12.01 3.86 -5.59
CA LEU A 90 -11.57 2.51 -5.31
C LEU A 90 -10.52 2.56 -4.18
N VAL A 91 -10.67 1.71 -3.17
CA VAL A 91 -9.75 1.65 -2.03
C VAL A 91 -9.07 0.27 -2.02
N ILE A 92 -7.75 0.24 -2.10
CA ILE A 92 -6.94 -0.98 -1.93
C ILE A 92 -6.35 -0.99 -0.52
N ASP A 93 -6.65 -2.00 0.28
CA ASP A 93 -6.02 -2.22 1.57
C ASP A 93 -4.67 -2.93 1.39
N ALA A 94 -3.59 -2.16 1.44
CA ALA A 94 -2.21 -2.64 1.35
C ALA A 94 -1.50 -2.65 2.71
N ARG A 95 -2.24 -2.60 3.83
CA ARG A 95 -1.67 -2.80 5.17
C ARG A 95 -1.12 -4.21 5.31
N ARG A 96 -0.11 -4.40 6.16
CA ARG A 96 0.49 -5.71 6.45
C ARG A 96 -0.49 -6.57 7.23
N LYS A 97 -0.72 -7.80 6.76
CA LYS A 97 -1.55 -8.80 7.44
C LYS A 97 -0.69 -9.82 8.20
N PRO A 98 -1.21 -10.48 9.25
CA PRO A 98 -0.47 -11.46 10.06
C PRO A 98 0.14 -12.63 9.29
N HIS A 99 -0.48 -12.99 8.17
CA HIS A 99 -0.06 -14.12 7.34
C HIS A 99 0.96 -13.73 6.27
N HIS A 100 1.31 -12.45 6.14
CA HIS A 100 2.41 -12.03 5.26
C HIS A 100 3.75 -12.47 5.84
N ALA A 101 4.68 -12.80 4.95
CA ALA A 101 6.05 -13.02 5.36
C ALA A 101 6.61 -11.77 6.07
N PRO A 102 7.48 -11.95 7.09
CA PRO A 102 8.22 -10.83 7.65
C PRO A 102 9.04 -10.15 6.55
N PRO A 103 9.30 -8.83 6.69
CA PRO A 103 10.14 -8.11 5.73
C PRO A 103 11.56 -8.69 5.72
N LEU A 104 12.19 -8.66 4.56
CA LEU A 104 13.62 -8.90 4.45
C LEU A 104 14.35 -7.69 5.03
N ILE A 105 14.98 -7.85 6.18
CA ILE A 105 15.77 -6.82 6.85
C ILE A 105 17.24 -7.17 6.63
N GLU A 106 18.02 -6.21 6.14
CA GLU A 106 19.46 -6.38 5.96
C GLU A 106 20.17 -6.53 7.31
N ASP A 107 21.20 -7.38 7.35
CA ASP A 107 22.05 -7.53 8.53
C ASP A 107 23.17 -6.47 8.47
N ASP A 108 23.14 -5.50 9.38
CA ASP A 108 24.12 -4.39 9.45
C ASP A 108 25.58 -4.87 9.51
N ALA A 109 25.86 -6.02 10.13
CA ALA A 109 27.21 -6.57 10.20
C ALA A 109 27.61 -7.20 8.85
N ALA A 110 26.68 -7.88 8.19
CA ALA A 110 26.89 -8.40 6.84
C ALA A 110 27.10 -7.26 5.83
N VAL A 111 26.25 -6.22 5.86
CA VAL A 111 26.38 -5.02 5.02
C VAL A 111 27.74 -4.37 5.23
N ARG A 112 28.12 -4.06 6.47
CA ARG A 112 29.44 -3.45 6.78
C ARG A 112 30.62 -4.31 6.31
N ARG A 113 30.49 -5.64 6.37
CA ARG A 113 31.50 -6.56 5.88
C ARG A 113 31.63 -6.50 4.35
N VAL A 114 30.52 -6.43 3.62
CA VAL A 114 30.55 -6.31 2.15
C VAL A 114 31.10 -4.95 1.74
N GLU A 115 30.64 -3.87 2.37
CA GLU A 115 31.13 -2.51 2.14
C GLU A 115 32.65 -2.38 2.34
N SER A 116 33.20 -3.00 3.40
CA SER A 116 34.64 -2.97 3.66
C SER A 116 35.48 -3.71 2.60
N LEU A 117 34.88 -4.68 1.90
CA LEU A 117 35.53 -5.37 0.78
C LEU A 117 35.42 -4.57 -0.52
N ALA A 118 34.39 -3.73 -0.66
CA ALA A 118 34.09 -2.94 -1.85
C ALA A 118 34.86 -1.60 -1.92
N VAL A 119 35.56 -1.22 -0.85
CA VAL A 119 36.42 -0.01 -0.82
C VAL A 119 37.47 -0.03 -1.93
N HIS A 120 37.99 1.14 -2.30
CA HIS A 120 39.02 1.27 -3.33
C HIS A 120 40.25 0.38 -3.04
N GLY A 121 40.63 -0.47 -4.00
CA GLY A 121 41.71 -1.44 -3.85
C GLY A 121 41.33 -2.73 -3.10
N GLY A 122 40.10 -2.84 -2.62
CA GLY A 122 39.54 -4.05 -2.00
C GLY A 122 39.20 -5.14 -3.02
N PRO A 123 38.97 -6.39 -2.56
CA PRO A 123 38.73 -7.53 -3.45
C PRO A 123 37.41 -7.43 -4.24
N LEU A 124 36.50 -6.56 -3.81
CA LEU A 124 35.21 -6.32 -4.46
C LEU A 124 35.15 -4.96 -5.18
N HIS A 125 36.27 -4.23 -5.25
CA HIS A 125 36.32 -2.90 -5.86
C HIS A 125 35.90 -2.93 -7.35
N GLY A 126 34.92 -2.11 -7.72
CA GLY A 126 34.44 -1.93 -9.09
C GLY A 126 33.49 -3.03 -9.61
N LEU A 127 33.09 -3.97 -8.75
CA LEU A 127 32.11 -5.01 -9.08
C LEU A 127 30.67 -4.65 -8.66
N PHE A 128 30.52 -3.60 -7.86
CA PHE A 128 29.27 -3.10 -7.27
C PHE A 128 29.27 -1.57 -7.36
#